data_AF-A0A917HDG5-F1
#
_entry.id   AF-A0A917HDG5-F1
#
_cell.length_a   1.000
_cell.length_b   1.000
_cell.length_c   1.000
_cell.angle_alpha   90.00
_cell.angle_beta   90.00
_cell.angle_gamma   90.00
#
_symmetry.space_group_name_H-M   'P 1'
#
loop_
_entity.id
_entity.type
_entity.pdbx_description
1 polymer ?
#
loop_
_entity_poly.entity_id
_entity_poly.type
_entity_poly.pdbx_seq_one_letter_code
_entity_poly.pdbx_strand_id
1 'polypeptide(L)' 'MIFAIAYRFYGIFMAQKVLRLSARNVTPAVSMADGRDYVATNKNVLFGHHFAAIAAAGPLVGPVLAAQFG' A
#
# COMPACT_ATOMS: atom_id res chain seq x y z
N MET A 1 19.18 -8.98 8.92
CA MET A 1 19.29 -9.75 7.65
C MET A 1 18.16 -10.79 7.50
N ILE A 2 17.94 -11.67 8.48
CA ILE A 2 16.89 -12.72 8.44
C ILE A 2 15.49 -12.14 8.20
N PHE A 3 15.11 -11.06 8.89
CA PHE A 3 13.82 -10.40 8.68
C PHE A 3 13.62 -9.87 7.25
N ALA A 4 14.66 -9.33 6.61
CA ALA A 4 14.58 -8.84 5.24
C ALA A 4 14.39 -9.99 4.23
N ILE A 5 15.07 -11.11 4.48
CA ILE A 5 14.94 -12.34 3.70
C ILE A 5 13.51 -12.90 3.84
N ALA A 6 13.03 -13.06 5.08
CA ALA A 6 11.68 -13.52 5.35
C ALA A 6 10.62 -12.62 4.71
N TYR A 7 10.75 -11.30 4.86
CA TYR A 7 9.86 -10.32 4.24
C TYR A 7 9.79 -10.47 2.72
N ARG A 8 10.94 -10.64 2.06
CA ARG A 8 10.98 -10.79 0.59
C ARG A 8 10.33 -12.08 0.12
N PHE A 9 10.69 -13.22 0.71
CA PHE A 9 10.14 -14.51 0.26
C PHE A 9 8.66 -14.66 0.60
N TYR A 10 8.25 -14.20 1.78
CA TYR A 10 6.85 -14.19 2.17
C TYR A 10 6.02 -13.24 1.29
N GLY A 11 6.54 -12.05 1.00
CA GLY A 11 5.89 -11.09 0.11
C GLY A 11 5.69 -11.65 -1.31
N ILE A 12 6.69 -12.35 -1.86
CA ILE A 12 6.58 -13.02 -3.17
C ILE A 12 5.53 -14.13 -3.12
N PHE A 13 5.53 -14.97 -2.08
CA PHE A 13 4.53 -16.03 -1.90
C PHE A 13 3.11 -15.45 -1.84
N MET A 14 2.89 -14.40 -1.06
CA MET A 14 1.61 -13.69 -0.98
C MET A 14 1.19 -13.14 -2.36
N ALA A 15 2.10 -12.44 -3.05
CA ALA A 15 1.82 -11.84 -4.36
C ALA A 15 1.45 -12.89 -5.43
N GLN A 16 2.16 -14.02 -5.47
CA GLN A 16 2.01 -15.00 -6.54
C GLN A 16 0.95 -16.06 -6.26
N LYS A 17 0.90 -16.59 -5.03
CA LYS A 17 0.02 -17.74 -4.70
C LYS A 17 -1.32 -17.31 -4.14
N VAL A 18 -1.34 -16.31 -3.27
CA VAL A 18 -2.56 -15.86 -2.59
C VAL A 18 -3.30 -14.84 -3.44
N LEU A 19 -2.64 -13.71 -3.74
CA LEU A 19 -3.26 -12.59 -4.45
C LEU A 19 -3.26 -12.77 -5.98
N ARG A 20 -2.39 -13.65 -6.51
CA ARG A 20 -2.23 -13.92 -7.95
C ARG A 20 -2.10 -12.64 -8.78
N LEU A 21 -1.26 -11.72 -8.31
CA LEU A 21 -1.06 -10.42 -8.94
C LEU A 21 -0.52 -10.60 -10.37
N SER A 22 -1.15 -9.92 -11.32
CA SER A 22 -0.78 -9.96 -12.74
C SER A 22 -0.75 -8.54 -13.29
N ALA A 23 0.38 -8.15 -13.90
CA ALA A 23 0.53 -6.86 -14.57
C ALA A 23 -0.37 -6.74 -15.82
N ARG A 24 -0.94 -7.84 -16.30
CA ARG A 24 -1.90 -7.84 -17.42
C ARG A 24 -3.32 -7.44 -16.99
N ASN A 25 -3.59 -7.44 -15.68
CA ASN A 25 -4.90 -7.08 -15.16
C ASN A 25 -5.00 -5.55 -15.12
N VAL A 26 -5.70 -4.98 -16.10
CA VAL A 26 -5.99 -3.54 -16.14
C VAL A 26 -6.87 -3.18 -14.94
N THR A 27 -6.52 -2.10 -14.25
CA THR A 27 -7.29 -1.67 -13.07
C THR A 27 -8.61 -1.03 -13.49
N PRO A 28 -9.66 -1.13 -12.65
CA PRO A 28 -10.92 -0.42 -12.83
C PRO A 28 -10.79 1.07 -13.17
N ALA A 29 -9.80 1.73 -12.57
CA ALA A 29 -9.47 3.14 -12.83
C ALA A 29 -9.19 3.45 -14.31
N VAL A 30 -8.78 2.45 -15.09
CA VAL A 30 -8.50 2.58 -16.52
C VAL A 30 -9.58 1.89 -17.35
N SER A 31 -10.02 0.68 -16.99
CA SER A 31 -10.99 -0.08 -17.79
C SER A 31 -12.44 0.43 -17.68
N MET A 32 -12.76 1.15 -16.61
CA MET A 32 -14.10 1.67 -16.30
C MET A 32 -14.07 3.18 -16.02
N ALA A 33 -13.14 3.91 -16.64
CA ALA A 33 -12.87 5.32 -16.36
C ALA A 33 -14.07 6.24 -16.68
N ASP A 34 -14.99 6.39 -15.72
CA ASP A 34 -16.24 7.14 -15.83
C ASP A 34 -16.10 8.60 -15.34
N GLY A 35 -14.96 8.95 -14.73
CA GLY A 35 -14.71 10.29 -14.20
C GLY A 35 -15.40 10.60 -12.87
N ARG A 36 -16.09 9.62 -12.27
CA ARG A 36 -16.83 9.78 -11.01
C ARG A 36 -16.39 8.76 -9.97
N ASP A 37 -16.57 7.48 -10.26
CA ASP A 37 -16.19 6.38 -9.38
C ASP A 37 -14.80 5.83 -9.73
N TYR A 38 -14.40 5.94 -11.01
CA TYR A 38 -13.12 5.47 -11.51
C TYR A 38 -12.41 6.55 -12.32
N VAL A 39 -11.26 7.01 -11.82
CA VAL A 39 -10.44 8.04 -12.47
C VAL A 39 -9.02 7.54 -12.67
N ALA A 40 -8.58 7.49 -13.93
CA ALA A 40 -7.23 7.10 -14.28
C ALA A 40 -6.23 8.10 -13.66
N THR A 41 -5.46 7.65 -12.67
CA THR A 41 -4.52 8.48 -11.93
C THR A 41 -3.10 7.95 -12.10
N ASN A 42 -2.10 8.84 -12.12
CA ASN A 42 -0.71 8.44 -12.18
C ASN A 42 -0.31 7.62 -10.93
N LYS A 43 0.25 6.42 -11.14
CA LYS A 43 0.65 5.50 -10.07
C LYS A 43 1.61 6.11 -9.03
N ASN A 44 2.49 7.02 -9.45
CA ASN A 44 3.48 7.64 -8.56
C ASN A 44 2.80 8.63 -7.60
N VAL A 45 1.80 9.37 -8.10
CA VAL A 45 0.99 10.29 -7.27
C VAL A 45 0.16 9.49 -6.27
N LEU A 46 -0.49 8.42 -6.74
CA LEU A 46 -1.28 7.54 -5.87
C LEU A 46 -0.42 6.91 -4.76
N PHE A 47 0.77 6.42 -5.11
CA PHE A 47 1.73 5.89 -4.13
C PHE A 47 2.13 6.94 -3.10
N GLY A 48 2.47 8.17 -3.54
CA GLY A 48 2.85 9.25 -2.64
C GLY A 48 1.74 9.59 -1.64
N HIS A 49 0.48 9.62 -2.10
CA HIS A 49 -0.66 9.89 -1.24
C HIS A 49 -0.87 8.79 -0.19
N HIS A 50 -0.84 7.51 -0.59
CA HIS A 50 -0.95 6.40 0.35
C HIS A 50 0.22 6.35 1.34
N PHE A 51 1.44 6.57 0.85
CA PHE A 51 2.61 6.58 1.71
C PHE A 51 2.52 7.70 2.74
N ALA A 52 2.14 8.92 2.32
CA ALA A 52 1.96 10.05 3.22
C ALA A 52 0.88 9.76 4.29
N ALA A 53 -0.25 9.16 3.91
CA ALA A 53 -1.30 8.78 4.85
C ALA A 53 -0.83 7.76 5.91
N ILE A 54 -0.04 6.76 5.51
CA ILE A 54 0.52 5.76 6.44
C ILE A 54 1.59 6.39 7.33
N ALA A 55 2.52 7.15 6.73
CA ALA A 55 3.61 7.79 7.45
C ALA A 55 3.11 8.81 8.48
N ALA A 56 2.03 9.54 8.17
CA ALA A 56 1.39 10.49 9.06
C ALA A 56 0.80 9.84 10.33
N ALA A 57 0.49 8.54 10.32
CA ALA A 57 0.02 7.85 11.52
C ALA A 57 1.12 7.72 12.59
N GLY A 58 2.40 7.63 12.20
CA GLY A 58 3.52 7.46 13.13
C GLY A 58 3.66 8.62 14.15
N PRO A 59 3.67 9.89 13.70
CA PRO A 59 3.70 11.06 14.58
C PRO A 59 2.49 11.19 15.52
N LEU A 60 1.32 10.62 15.18
CA LEU A 60 0.15 10.62 16.06
C LEU A 60 0.21 9.48 17.10
N VAL A 61 0.62 8.29 16.70
CA VAL A 61 0.63 7.11 17.58
C VAL A 61 1.73 7.19 18.63
N GLY A 62 2.89 7.77 18.30
CA GLY A 62 4.03 7.91 19.21
C GLY A 62 3.69 8.66 20.52
N PRO A 63 3.15 9.89 20.45
CA PRO A 63 2.75 10.66 21.64
C PRO A 63 1.66 9.99 22.47
N VAL A 64 0.69 9.34 21.83
CA VAL A 64 -0.42 8.65 22.54
C VAL A 64 0.10 7.45 23.33
N LEU A 65 0.99 6.65 22.74
CA LEU A 65 1.61 5.53 23.45
C LEU A 65 2.54 6.01 24.56
N ALA A 66 3.31 7.09 24.34
CA ALA A 66 4.16 7.68 25.36
C ALA A 66 3.35 8.20 26.56
N ALA A 67 2.15 8.76 26.33
CA ALA A 67 1.27 9.23 27.41
C ALA A 67 0.56 8.09 28.17
N GLN A 68 0.37 6.92 27.56
CA GLN A 68 -0.29 5.77 28.20
C GLN A 68 0.66 4.90 29.02
N PHE A 69 1.93 4.84 28.64
CA PHE A 69 2.92 3.93 29.25
C PHE A 69 4.13 4.66 29.86
N GLY A 70 4.13 6.00 29.83
CA GLY A 70 5.14 6.87 30.44
C GLY A 70 4.77 7.33 31.84
#